data_AF-A0AAV0D054-F1
#
_entry.id   AF-A0AAV0D054-F1
#
_cell.length_a   1.000
_cell.length_b   1.000
_cell.length_c   1.000
_cell.angle_alpha   90.00
_cell.angle_beta   90.00
_cell.angle_gamma   90.00
#
_symmetry.space_group_name_H-M   'P 1'
#
loop_
_entity.id
_entity.type
_entity.pdbx_description
1 polymer ?
#
loop_
_entity_poly.entity_id
_entity_poly.type
_entity_poly.pdbx_seq_one_letter_code
_entity_poly.pdbx_strand_id
1 'polypeptide(L)'
;MLKVPKHQVAGHQALNGNLGPLVDDSGLFYKPFQGGGRGSHEVAFYTSFSSNPDIPTHICRFFPKFYGTKLLEASDGSGLLPHLVLEDLTLGLSSPSIMDIKIGSR
;
A
#
# COMPACT_ATOMS: atom_id res chain seq x y z
N MET A 1 2.16 -13.08 10.16
CA MET A 1 0.67 -13.13 10.24
C MET A 1 0.11 -11.82 9.71
N LEU A 2 -1.03 -11.80 9.03
CA LEU A 2 -1.64 -10.53 8.57
C LEU A 2 -2.27 -9.78 9.75
N LYS A 3 -2.06 -8.47 9.81
CA LYS A 3 -2.60 -7.58 10.86
C LYS A 3 -2.90 -6.20 10.32
N VAL A 4 -3.79 -5.47 10.99
CA VAL A 4 -4.08 -4.06 10.66
C VAL A 4 -2.87 -3.19 11.04
N PRO A 5 -2.39 -2.28 10.17
CA PRO A 5 -1.30 -1.37 10.50
C PRO A 5 -1.71 -0.39 11.60
N LYS A 6 -0.90 -0.30 12.65
CA LYS A 6 -1.16 0.53 13.84
C LYS A 6 -1.11 2.03 13.56
N HIS A 7 -0.29 2.46 12.59
CA HIS A 7 0.07 3.86 12.38
C HIS A 7 -0.47 4.43 11.07
N GLN A 8 -1.62 3.96 10.60
CA GLN A 8 -2.19 4.46 9.35
C GLN A 8 -2.72 5.89 9.49
N VAL A 9 -2.12 6.79 8.74
CA VAL A 9 -2.59 8.17 8.53
C VAL A 9 -3.26 8.28 7.16
N ALA A 10 -4.07 9.32 6.98
CA ALA A 10 -4.97 9.50 5.82
C ALA A 10 -6.06 8.40 5.70
N GLY A 11 -6.74 8.35 4.55
CA GLY A 11 -7.94 7.51 4.37
C GLY A 11 -7.69 5.99 4.44
N HIS A 12 -8.79 5.23 4.38
CA HIS A 12 -8.83 3.75 4.33
C HIS A 12 -8.36 3.03 5.59
N GLN A 13 -8.57 3.59 6.79
CA GLN A 13 -8.25 2.86 8.02
C GLN A 13 -9.08 1.58 8.11
N ALA A 14 -8.42 0.44 8.32
CA ALA A 14 -9.08 -0.85 8.58
C ALA A 14 -9.64 -0.90 10.02
N LEU A 15 -10.48 0.07 10.36
CA LEU A 15 -11.13 0.22 11.66
C LEU A 15 -12.64 0.23 11.48
N ASN A 16 -13.36 -0.28 12.50
CA ASN A 16 -14.82 -0.29 12.55
C ASN A 16 -15.50 -0.97 11.35
N GLY A 17 -14.91 -2.05 10.83
CA GLY A 17 -15.46 -2.81 9.70
C GLY A 17 -15.26 -2.15 8.34
N ASN A 18 -14.37 -1.16 8.23
CA ASN A 18 -14.01 -0.57 6.94
C ASN A 18 -12.89 -1.37 6.24
N LEU A 19 -12.97 -1.44 4.92
CA LEU A 19 -11.89 -1.95 4.09
C LEU A 19 -10.65 -1.05 4.22
N GLY A 20 -9.54 -1.66 4.59
CA GLY A 20 -8.27 -0.97 4.73
C GLY A 20 -7.08 -1.92 4.55
N PRO A 21 -5.86 -1.38 4.65
CA PRO A 21 -4.65 -2.13 4.42
C PRO A 21 -4.36 -3.13 5.54
N LEU A 22 -3.52 -4.10 5.21
CA LEU A 22 -2.93 -5.07 6.12
C LEU A 22 -1.42 -4.98 6.03
N VAL A 23 -0.72 -5.45 7.05
CA VAL A 23 0.74 -5.66 7.05
C VAL A 23 1.06 -7.05 7.58
N ASP A 24 2.27 -7.53 7.32
CA ASP A 24 2.81 -8.73 7.97
C ASP A 24 4.17 -8.47 8.64
N ASP A 25 4.71 -9.51 9.27
CA ASP A 25 5.98 -9.44 9.99
C ASP A 25 7.21 -9.55 9.05
N SER A 26 6.98 -9.71 7.74
CA SER A 26 8.04 -9.76 6.71
C SER A 26 8.31 -8.41 6.06
N GLY A 27 7.57 -7.37 6.44
CA GLY A 27 7.74 -6.01 5.92
C GLY A 27 6.94 -5.75 4.65
N LEU A 28 5.82 -6.45 4.46
CA LEU A 28 4.90 -6.21 3.36
C LEU A 28 3.67 -5.44 3.82
N PHE A 29 3.27 -4.48 3.01
CA PHE A 29 2.07 -3.67 3.13
C PHE A 29 1.09 -4.03 2.01
N TYR A 30 -0.11 -4.44 2.39
CA TYR A 30 -1.16 -4.93 1.50
C TYR A 30 -2.26 -3.89 1.40
N LYS A 31 -2.27 -3.12 0.31
CA LYS A 31 -3.26 -2.06 0.08
C LYS A 31 -4.43 -2.60 -0.74
N PRO A 32 -5.67 -2.64 -0.21
CA PRO A 32 -6.81 -3.12 -0.97
C PRO A 32 -7.09 -2.22 -2.17
N PHE A 33 -7.58 -2.81 -3.26
CA PHE A 33 -7.94 -2.05 -4.45
C PHE A 33 -9.10 -1.10 -4.14
N GLN A 34 -8.96 0.15 -4.57
CA GLN A 34 -10.02 1.13 -4.48
C GLN A 34 -10.99 1.02 -5.66
N GLY A 35 -12.28 1.24 -5.38
CA GLY A 35 -13.33 1.26 -6.39
C GLY A 35 -13.18 2.41 -7.41
N GLY A 36 -13.92 2.32 -8.53
CA GLY A 36 -13.91 3.33 -9.59
C GLY A 36 -12.63 3.34 -10.44
N GLY A 37 -11.97 2.20 -10.61
CA GLY A 37 -10.75 2.06 -11.43
C GLY A 37 -9.46 2.58 -10.77
N ARG A 38 -9.55 3.20 -9.58
CA ARG A 38 -8.38 3.73 -8.85
C ARG A 38 -7.36 2.64 -8.52
N GLY A 39 -7.82 1.48 -8.04
CA GLY A 39 -6.93 0.35 -7.75
C GLY A 39 -6.18 -0.14 -9.00
N SER A 40 -6.88 -0.29 -10.14
CA SER A 40 -6.25 -0.72 -11.39
C SER A 40 -5.26 0.31 -11.94
N HIS A 41 -5.55 1.62 -11.82
CA HIS A 41 -4.61 2.66 -12.24
C HIS A 41 -3.35 2.67 -11.37
N GLU A 42 -3.47 2.45 -10.07
CA GLU A 42 -2.32 2.37 -9.17
C GLU A 42 -1.43 1.16 -9.48
N VAL A 43 -2.02 -0.01 -9.75
CA VAL A 43 -1.27 -1.20 -10.19
C VAL A 43 -0.56 -0.95 -11.52
N ALA A 44 -1.26 -0.34 -12.49
CA ALA A 44 -0.67 -0.01 -13.79
C ALA A 44 0.53 0.95 -13.62
N PHE A 45 0.41 1.95 -12.75
CA PHE A 45 1.50 2.85 -12.39
C PHE A 45 2.70 2.09 -11.83
N TYR A 46 2.51 1.30 -10.76
CA TYR A 46 3.63 0.58 -10.14
C TYR A 46 4.26 -0.46 -11.07
N THR A 47 3.45 -1.14 -11.89
CA THR A 47 3.94 -2.09 -12.89
C THR A 47 4.83 -1.39 -13.92
N SER A 48 4.35 -0.30 -14.51
CA SER A 48 5.11 0.47 -15.49
C SER A 48 6.35 1.12 -14.88
N PHE A 49 6.24 1.67 -13.67
CA PHE A 49 7.33 2.35 -12.98
C PHE A 49 8.45 1.37 -12.60
N SER A 50 8.10 0.23 -11.99
CA SER A 50 9.09 -0.74 -11.49
C SER A 50 9.83 -1.51 -12.60
N SER A 51 9.22 -1.65 -13.78
CA SER A 51 9.83 -2.35 -14.92
C SER A 51 10.54 -1.42 -15.91
N ASN A 52 10.53 -0.10 -15.70
CA ASN A 52 11.07 0.86 -16.65
C ASN A 52 12.59 1.09 -16.40
N PRO A 53 13.48 0.63 -17.30
CA PRO A 53 14.92 0.79 -17.13
C PRO A 53 15.41 2.24 -17.33
N ASP A 54 14.61 3.10 -17.96
CA ASP A 54 14.98 4.50 -18.22
C ASP A 54 14.82 5.39 -16.98
N ILE A 55 14.12 4.92 -15.94
CA ILE A 55 13.95 5.67 -14.70
C ILE A 55 15.22 5.52 -13.86
N PRO A 56 15.88 6.63 -13.48
CA PRO A 56 17.09 6.54 -12.68
C PRO A 56 16.84 5.86 -11.32
N THR A 57 17.75 4.98 -10.92
CA THR A 57 17.68 4.26 -9.63
C THR A 57 17.52 5.19 -8.42
N HIS A 58 18.10 6.38 -8.49
CA HIS A 58 18.03 7.40 -7.45
C HIS A 58 16.64 8.05 -7.32
N ILE A 59 15.76 7.90 -8.32
CA ILE A 59 14.35 8.28 -8.27
C ILE A 59 13.52 7.13 -7.71
N CYS A 60 13.78 5.89 -8.14
CA CYS A 60 13.05 4.70 -7.68
C CYS A 60 13.03 4.54 -6.16
N ARG A 61 14.12 4.93 -5.46
CA ARG A 61 14.22 4.88 -3.99
C ARG A 61 13.24 5.77 -3.21
N PHE A 62 12.55 6.71 -3.87
CA PHE A 62 11.53 7.53 -3.22
C PHE A 62 10.15 6.85 -3.16
N PHE A 63 10.01 5.69 -3.78
CA PHE A 63 8.77 4.91 -3.80
C PHE A 63 8.96 3.61 -3.01
N PRO A 64 7.90 3.11 -2.34
CA PRO A 64 7.92 1.76 -1.78
C PRO A 64 8.20 0.73 -2.88
N LYS A 65 8.99 -0.31 -2.57
CA LYS A 65 9.15 -1.43 -3.51
C LYS A 65 7.80 -2.08 -3.80
N PHE A 66 7.61 -2.43 -5.07
CA PHE A 66 6.41 -3.12 -5.54
C PHE A 66 6.66 -4.61 -5.70
N TYR A 67 5.79 -5.43 -5.10
CA TYR A 67 5.90 -6.89 -5.11
C TYR A 67 4.78 -7.58 -5.90
N GLY A 68 4.04 -6.82 -6.71
CA GLY A 68 2.90 -7.33 -7.47
C GLY A 68 1.57 -7.20 -6.71
N THR A 69 0.63 -8.06 -7.07
CA THR A 69 -0.73 -8.09 -6.50
C THR A 69 -1.02 -9.45 -5.89
N LYS A 70 -1.85 -9.48 -4.85
CA LYS A 70 -2.27 -10.72 -4.19
C LYS A 70 -3.76 -10.69 -3.86
N LEU A 71 -4.42 -11.83 -3.98
CA LEU A 71 -5.78 -12.01 -3.50
C LEU A 71 -5.74 -12.40 -2.02
N LEU A 72 -6.40 -11.64 -1.15
CA LEU A 72 -6.36 -11.82 0.32
C LEU A 72 -7.74 -11.58 0.93
N GLU A 73 -7.99 -12.21 2.08
CA GLU A 73 -9.18 -11.90 2.88
C GLU A 73 -9.15 -10.44 3.31
N ALA A 74 -10.21 -9.71 2.97
CA ALA A 74 -10.35 -8.30 3.24
C ALA A 74 -10.51 -8.01 4.73
N SER A 75 -10.00 -6.86 5.18
CA SER A 75 -10.01 -6.46 6.59
C SER A 75 -11.42 -6.22 7.15
N ASP A 76 -12.39 -5.98 6.28
CA ASP A 76 -13.81 -5.77 6.61
C ASP A 76 -14.64 -7.07 6.58
N GLY A 77 -14.03 -8.19 6.23
CA GLY A 77 -14.73 -9.47 6.11
C GLY A 77 -15.54 -9.61 4.82
N SER A 78 -15.35 -8.76 3.81
CA SER A 78 -16.02 -8.87 2.51
C SER A 78 -15.56 -10.08 1.66
N GLY A 79 -14.67 -10.92 2.19
CA GLY A 79 -14.06 -12.05 1.50
C GLY A 79 -12.77 -11.69 0.76
N LEU A 80 -12.40 -12.53 -0.20
CA LEU A 80 -11.19 -12.37 -1.00
C LEU A 80 -11.24 -11.15 -1.92
N LEU A 81 -10.34 -10.19 -1.70
CA LEU A 81 -10.16 -8.98 -2.53
C LEU A 81 -8.72 -8.83 -3.02
N PRO A 82 -8.52 -8.21 -4.20
CA PRO A 82 -7.19 -7.92 -4.70
C PRO A 82 -6.53 -6.80 -3.88
N HIS A 83 -5.27 -7.03 -3.55
CA HIS A 83 -4.40 -6.11 -2.82
C HIS A 83 -3.12 -5.84 -3.61
N LEU A 84 -2.71 -4.58 -3.65
CA LEU A 84 -1.40 -4.15 -4.10
C LEU A 84 -0.39 -4.45 -2.98
N VAL A 85 0.71 -5.13 -3.31
CA VAL A 85 1.74 -5.51 -2.33
C VAL A 85 2.93 -4.56 -2.44
N LEU A 86 3.16 -3.80 -1.37
CA LEU A 86 4.22 -2.79 -1.25
C LEU A 86 5.14 -3.07 -0.07
N GLU A 87 6.29 -2.40 -0.02
CA GLU A 87 7.16 -2.34 1.16
C GLU A 87 6.48 -1.62 2.34
N ASP A 88 6.50 -2.22 3.52
CA ASP A 88 6.11 -1.55 4.77
C ASP A 88 7.24 -0.62 5.23
N LEU A 89 7.07 0.67 4.94
CA LEU A 89 8.02 1.72 5.30
C LEU A 89 8.18 1.94 6.82
N THR A 90 7.30 1.36 7.64
CA THR A 90 7.32 1.53 9.09
C THR A 90 8.04 0.39 9.82
N LEU A 91 8.36 -0.70 9.12
CA LEU A 91 9.01 -1.85 9.72
C LEU A 91 10.38 -1.46 10.31
N GLY A 92 10.63 -1.82 11.56
CA GLY A 92 11.88 -1.54 12.27
C GLY A 92 11.94 -0.16 12.93
N LEU A 93 10.94 0.71 12.74
CA LEU A 93 10.85 1.98 13.47
C LEU A 93 10.20 1.75 14.83
N SER A 94 10.86 2.21 15.90
CA SER A 94 10.39 2.00 17.29
C SER A 94 9.21 2.88 17.70
N SER A 95 9.14 4.10 17.16
CA SER A 95 8.09 5.10 17.46
C SER A 95 7.91 6.05 16.28
N PRO A 96 7.40 5.56 15.13
CA PRO A 96 7.29 6.38 13.94
C PRO A 96 6.29 7.51 14.15
N SER A 97 6.67 8.72 13.76
CA SER A 97 5.77 9.86 13.58
C SER A 97 5.49 10.00 12.09
N ILE A 98 4.23 9.90 11.69
CA ILE A 98 3.84 9.80 10.28
C ILE A 98 2.94 10.98 9.92
N MET A 99 3.22 11.62 8.80
CA MET A 99 2.42 12.67 8.20
C MET A 99 2.20 12.35 6.73
N ASP A 100 0.95 12.44 6.28
CA ASP A 100 0.59 12.36 4.86
C ASP A 100 0.37 13.79 4.35
N ILE A 101 1.13 14.17 3.31
CA ILE A 101 1.02 15.48 2.66
C ILE A 101 0.68 15.24 1.19
N LYS A 102 -0.55 15.60 0.81
CA LYS A 102 -0.98 15.57 -0.58
C LYS A 102 -0.29 16.69 -1.36
N ILE A 103 0.35 16.33 -2.47
CA ILE A 103 1.07 17.25 -3.35
C ILE A 103 0.31 17.42 -4.67
N GLY A 104 0.20 18.66 -5.13
CA GLY A 104 -0.51 19.04 -6.36
C GLY A 104 -1.22 20.37 -6.18
N SER A 105 -1.38 21.13 -7.25
CA SER A 105 -2.19 22.36 -7.21
C SER A 105 -3.70 22.06 -7.21
N ARG A 106 -4.09 20.83 -7.54
CA ARG A 106 -5.47 20.29 -7.53
C ARG A 106 -5.45 18.81 -7.21
#